data_AF-A0A091GS91-F1
#
_entry.id   AF-A0A091GS91-F1
#
_cell.length_a   1.000
_cell.length_b   1.000
_cell.length_c   1.000
_cell.angle_alpha   90.00
_cell.angle_beta   90.00
_cell.angle_gamma   90.00
#
_symmetry.space_group_name_H-M   'P 1'
#
loop_
_entity.id
_entity.type
_entity.pdbx_description
1 polymer ?
#
loop_
_entity_poly.entity_id
_entity_poly.type
_entity_poly.pdbx_seq_one_letter_code
_entity_poly.pdbx_strand_id
1 'polypeptide(L)'
;IYIDVIGVPRGVPDEFKARNQIAAGFESFLTWWATINKNVDWINYIYYNQQRFINYTRDALKGIAEQLEATSRMTLENRMVLDMMLAEKRGVCVMLGGQCCTFIPNNTAPDGTIPRALQRLTTLADEALQKLMTLADELVENSGVNMSLTGWLDSWFGKWKGVVVSIVTSFTVAAGVLVAIGCCIIPCVRGL
;
A
#
# COMPACT_ATOMS: atom_id res chain seq x y z
N ILE A 1 -11.84 0.25 5.18
CA ILE A 1 -11.99 0.84 3.83
C ILE A 1 -13.40 0.55 3.34
N TYR A 2 -14.07 1.55 2.80
CA TYR A 2 -15.44 1.45 2.29
C TYR A 2 -15.57 2.26 1.00
N ILE A 3 -16.57 1.95 0.19
CA ILE A 3 -16.92 2.75 -0.99
C ILE A 3 -18.03 3.71 -0.56
N ASP A 4 -17.84 5.00 -0.80
CA ASP A 4 -18.84 6.01 -0.45
C ASP A 4 -20.04 6.00 -1.42
N VAL A 5 -21.05 6.82 -1.12
CA VAL A 5 -22.30 6.94 -1.91
C VAL A 5 -22.04 7.39 -3.36
N ILE A 6 -20.85 7.93 -3.65
CA ILE A 6 -20.44 8.44 -4.96
C ILE A 6 -19.54 7.42 -5.70
N GLY A 7 -19.36 6.22 -5.13
CA GLY A 7 -18.56 5.15 -5.73
C GLY A 7 -17.05 5.31 -5.56
N VAL A 8 -16.60 6.13 -4.59
CA VAL A 8 -15.17 6.40 -4.36
C VAL A 8 -14.68 5.64 -3.11
N PRO A 9 -13.54 4.93 -3.19
CA PRO A 9 -12.99 4.24 -2.03
C PRO A 9 -12.41 5.24 -1.00
N ARG A 10 -12.78 5.06 0.26
CA ARG A 10 -12.39 5.89 1.41
C ARG A 10 -11.86 5.05 2.57
N GLY A 11 -11.05 5.69 3.43
CA GLY A 11 -10.51 5.08 4.63
C GLY A 11 -9.25 4.24 4.41
N VAL A 12 -8.47 4.55 3.37
CA VAL A 12 -7.06 4.12 3.26
C VAL A 12 -6.25 5.01 4.22
N PRO A 13 -5.44 4.44 5.15
CA PRO A 13 -4.60 5.23 6.05
C PRO A 13 -3.60 6.07 5.25
N ASP A 14 -3.32 7.30 5.70
CA ASP A 14 -2.49 8.24 4.95
C ASP A 14 -1.06 7.73 4.72
N GLU A 15 -0.53 6.93 5.65
CA GLU A 15 0.80 6.30 5.55
C GLU A 15 0.93 5.30 4.37
N PHE A 16 -0.19 4.77 3.87
CA PHE A 16 -0.20 3.83 2.75
C PHE A 16 -0.74 4.44 1.45
N LYS A 17 -0.98 5.75 1.40
CA LYS A 17 -1.41 6.42 0.17
C LYS A 17 -0.20 6.68 -0.74
N ALA A 18 -0.27 6.21 -1.97
CA ALA A 18 0.72 6.48 -3.02
C ALA A 18 0.59 7.88 -3.64
N ARG A 19 -0.48 8.61 -3.40
CA ARG A 19 -0.64 9.97 -3.94
C ARG A 19 -1.33 10.86 -2.90
N ASN A 20 -0.81 12.08 -2.75
CA ASN A 20 -1.38 13.07 -1.85
C ASN A 20 -2.73 13.55 -2.38
N GLN A 21 -3.77 13.24 -1.61
CA GLN A 21 -5.15 13.57 -1.94
C GLN A 21 -5.45 15.07 -1.93
N ILE A 22 -4.74 15.84 -1.09
CA ILE A 22 -4.89 17.30 -0.98
C ILE A 22 -4.33 17.97 -2.24
N ALA A 23 -3.12 17.58 -2.64
CA ALA A 23 -2.50 18.07 -3.88
C ALA A 23 -3.35 17.73 -5.11
N ALA A 24 -3.84 16.48 -5.20
CA ALA A 24 -4.76 16.05 -6.26
C ALA A 24 -6.09 16.83 -6.27
N GLY A 25 -6.58 17.24 -5.10
CA GLY A 25 -7.74 18.11 -4.97
C GLY A 25 -7.51 19.50 -5.58
N PHE A 26 -6.32 20.07 -5.38
CA PHE A 26 -5.92 21.35 -5.96
C PHE A 26 -5.71 21.26 -7.48
N GLU A 27 -5.06 20.20 -7.97
CA GLU A 27 -4.91 19.92 -9.42
C GLU A 27 -6.27 19.74 -10.11
N SER A 28 -7.21 19.06 -9.43
CA SER A 28 -8.58 18.87 -9.92
C SER A 28 -9.36 20.17 -10.03
N PHE A 29 -9.04 21.19 -9.23
CA PHE A 29 -9.68 22.50 -9.34
C PHE A 29 -9.30 23.20 -10.65
N LEU A 30 -8.02 23.10 -11.04
CA LEU A 30 -7.50 23.67 -12.30
C LEU A 30 -7.93 22.86 -13.53
N THR A 31 -8.19 21.57 -13.37
CA THR A 31 -8.56 20.63 -14.44
C THR A 31 -9.85 19.87 -14.10
N TRP A 32 -10.91 20.62 -13.79
CA TRP A 32 -12.19 20.10 -13.28
C TRP A 32 -12.87 19.04 -14.17
N TRP A 33 -12.59 19.03 -15.47
CA TRP A 33 -13.10 18.06 -16.43
C TRP A 33 -12.39 16.69 -16.39
N ALA A 34 -11.20 16.59 -15.78
CA ALA A 34 -10.37 15.38 -15.79
C ALA A 34 -10.56 14.46 -14.57
N THR A 35 -11.38 14.82 -13.58
CA THR A 35 -11.72 13.99 -12.40
C THR A 35 -10.51 13.39 -11.64
N ILE A 36 -9.39 14.11 -11.58
CA ILE A 36 -8.10 13.60 -11.06
C ILE A 36 -8.22 13.06 -9.63
N ASN A 37 -8.96 13.74 -8.75
CA ASN A 37 -9.13 13.34 -7.35
C ASN A 37 -9.74 11.92 -7.21
N LYS A 38 -10.74 11.58 -8.03
CA LYS A 38 -11.34 10.24 -8.01
C LYS A 38 -10.34 9.17 -8.44
N ASN A 39 -9.57 9.44 -9.49
CA ASN A 39 -8.55 8.51 -9.98
C ASN A 39 -7.44 8.28 -8.93
N VAL A 40 -7.04 9.33 -8.21
CA VAL A 40 -6.07 9.25 -7.12
C VAL A 40 -6.59 8.37 -5.96
N ASP A 41 -7.85 8.53 -5.56
CA ASP A 41 -8.45 7.68 -4.53
C ASP A 41 -8.49 6.19 -4.94
N TRP A 42 -8.82 5.91 -6.20
CA TRP A 42 -8.78 4.55 -6.74
C TRP A 42 -7.36 3.96 -6.80
N ILE A 43 -6.36 4.75 -7.19
CA ILE A 43 -4.95 4.33 -7.19
C ILE A 43 -4.52 3.97 -5.76
N ASN A 44 -4.80 4.84 -4.79
CA ASN A 44 -4.48 4.61 -3.38
C ASN A 44 -5.16 3.34 -2.84
N TYR A 45 -6.42 3.10 -3.22
CA TYR A 45 -7.16 1.90 -2.85
C TYR A 45 -6.55 0.61 -3.41
N ILE A 46 -6.26 0.57 -4.72
CA ILE A 46 -5.68 -0.61 -5.37
C ILE A 46 -4.29 -0.89 -4.79
N TYR A 47 -3.48 0.15 -4.64
CA TYR A 47 -2.13 0.06 -4.09
C TYR A 47 -2.12 -0.53 -2.68
N TYR A 48 -2.97 -0.03 -1.79
CA TYR A 48 -3.09 -0.56 -0.43
C TYR A 48 -3.52 -2.03 -0.41
N ASN A 49 -4.51 -2.41 -1.21
CA ASN A 49 -4.96 -3.80 -1.25
C ASN A 49 -3.90 -4.74 -1.83
N GLN A 50 -3.14 -4.27 -2.82
CA GLN A 50 -2.02 -5.03 -3.39
C GLN A 50 -0.94 -5.29 -2.34
N GLN A 51 -0.54 -4.28 -1.57
CA GLN A 51 0.42 -4.42 -0.47
C GLN A 51 -0.04 -5.46 0.55
N ARG A 52 -1.29 -5.34 0.99
CA ARG A 52 -1.89 -6.23 1.97
C ARG A 52 -2.00 -7.67 1.46
N PHE A 53 -2.37 -7.84 0.19
CA PHE A 53 -2.41 -9.14 -0.47
C PHE A 53 -1.02 -9.79 -0.51
N ILE A 54 0.02 -9.04 -0.89
CA ILE A 54 1.40 -9.54 -0.90
C ILE A 54 1.83 -9.97 0.50
N ASN A 55 1.54 -9.17 1.53
CA ASN A 55 1.90 -9.49 2.91
C ASN A 55 1.24 -10.79 3.38
N TYR A 56 -0.08 -10.92 3.21
CA TYR A 56 -0.77 -12.16 3.59
C TYR A 56 -0.34 -13.38 2.76
N THR A 57 -0.06 -13.19 1.47
CA THR A 57 0.40 -14.27 0.59
C THR A 57 1.78 -14.77 1.03
N ARG A 58 2.69 -13.87 1.46
CA ARG A 58 3.99 -14.24 2.00
C ARG A 58 3.86 -15.15 3.23
N ASP A 59 3.04 -14.74 4.19
CA ASP A 59 2.83 -15.48 5.44
C ASP A 59 2.17 -16.84 5.19
N ALA A 60 1.13 -16.87 4.34
CA ALA A 60 0.44 -18.10 3.97
C ALA A 60 1.38 -19.09 3.27
N LEU A 61 2.18 -18.63 2.31
CA LEU A 61 3.11 -19.50 1.58
C LEU A 61 4.24 -20.02 2.48
N LYS A 62 4.70 -19.22 3.44
CA LYS A 62 5.67 -19.67 4.43
C LYS A 62 5.10 -20.81 5.28
N GLY A 63 3.89 -20.65 5.81
CA GLY A 63 3.21 -21.70 6.58
C GLY A 63 2.97 -22.97 5.78
N ILE A 64 2.56 -22.86 4.51
CA ILE A 64 2.39 -24.00 3.61
C ILE A 64 3.72 -24.73 3.39
N ALA A 65 4.82 -24.01 3.18
CA ALA A 65 6.13 -24.61 2.98
C ALA A 65 6.61 -25.40 4.21
N GLU A 66 6.46 -24.84 5.40
CA GLU A 66 6.81 -25.50 6.67
C GLU A 66 5.97 -26.78 6.89
N GLN A 67 4.65 -26.71 6.65
CA GLN A 67 3.77 -27.87 6.76
C GLN A 67 4.11 -28.96 5.72
N LEU A 68 4.44 -28.56 4.50
CA LEU A 68 4.75 -29.50 3.41
C LEU A 68 6.07 -30.24 3.66
N GLU A 69 7.08 -29.58 4.23
CA GLU A 69 8.34 -30.22 4.63
C GLU A 69 8.10 -31.27 5.74
N ALA A 70 7.33 -30.92 6.77
CA ALA A 70 7.02 -31.85 7.85
C ALA A 70 6.18 -33.05 7.35
N THR A 71 5.20 -32.79 6.49
CA THR A 71 4.31 -33.83 5.95
C THR A 71 5.04 -34.77 5.00
N SER A 72 5.95 -34.26 4.15
CA SER A 72 6.73 -35.09 3.23
C SER A 72 7.66 -36.04 3.98
N ARG A 73 8.31 -35.56 5.05
CA ARG A 73 9.16 -36.36 5.93
C ARG A 73 8.37 -37.46 6.63
N MET A 74 7.25 -37.10 7.28
CA MET A 74 6.38 -38.06 7.95
C MET A 74 5.85 -39.12 6.96
N THR A 75 5.51 -38.73 5.74
CA THR A 75 5.08 -39.67 4.70
C THR A 75 6.17 -40.66 4.32
N LEU A 76 7.42 -40.21 4.19
CA LEU A 76 8.57 -41.08 3.90
C LEU A 76 8.86 -42.06 5.05
N GLU A 77 8.84 -41.57 6.29
CA GLU A 77 9.03 -42.39 7.49
C GLU A 77 7.93 -43.46 7.60
N ASN A 78 6.66 -43.06 7.46
CA ASN A 78 5.54 -43.99 7.45
C ASN A 78 5.65 -45.01 6.31
N ARG A 79 6.08 -44.58 5.12
CA ARG A 79 6.28 -45.46 3.96
C ARG A 79 7.33 -46.54 4.25
N MET A 80 8.43 -46.18 4.90
CA MET A 80 9.51 -47.10 5.28
C MET A 80 9.04 -48.16 6.27
N VAL A 81 8.32 -47.74 7.32
CA VAL A 81 7.75 -48.66 8.31
C VAL A 81 6.72 -49.59 7.66
N LEU A 82 5.83 -49.06 6.83
CA LEU A 82 4.83 -49.87 6.12
C LEU A 82 5.48 -50.87 5.15
N ASP A 83 6.54 -50.49 4.43
CA ASP A 83 7.26 -51.45 3.57
C ASP A 83 8.00 -52.52 4.37
N MET A 84 8.53 -52.20 5.55
CA MET A 84 9.12 -53.19 6.46
C MET A 84 8.06 -54.17 6.97
N MET A 85 6.89 -53.67 7.40
CA MET A 85 5.77 -54.50 7.85
C MET A 85 5.17 -55.35 6.72
N LEU A 86 5.23 -54.87 5.48
CA LEU A 86 4.66 -55.53 4.31
C LEU A 86 5.71 -56.22 3.44
N ALA A 87 6.91 -56.46 3.97
CA ALA A 87 7.99 -57.12 3.25
C ALA A 87 7.53 -58.47 2.66
N GLU A 88 6.74 -59.26 3.41
CA GLU A 88 6.17 -60.54 2.94
C GLU A 88 5.14 -60.38 1.82
N LYS A 89 4.47 -59.21 1.74
CA LYS A 89 3.49 -58.86 0.71
C LYS A 89 4.12 -58.06 -0.45
N ARG A 90 5.45 -58.01 -0.52
CA ARG A 90 6.24 -57.24 -1.51
C ARG A 90 6.06 -55.71 -1.40
N GLY A 91 5.72 -55.21 -0.21
CA GLY A 91 5.59 -53.77 0.08
C GLY A 91 4.23 -53.17 -0.30
N VAL A 92 3.99 -51.91 0.09
CA VAL A 92 2.70 -51.23 -0.14
C VAL A 92 2.40 -51.06 -1.63
N CYS A 93 3.42 -50.90 -2.46
CA CYS A 93 3.23 -50.63 -3.89
C CYS A 93 2.59 -51.80 -4.65
N VAL A 94 2.95 -53.03 -4.28
CA VAL A 94 2.34 -54.24 -4.85
C VAL A 94 0.89 -54.39 -4.41
N MET A 95 0.54 -53.91 -3.22
CA MET A 95 -0.85 -53.92 -2.74
C MET A 95 -1.73 -52.84 -3.37
N LEU A 96 -1.17 -51.65 -3.64
CA LEU A 96 -1.88 -50.56 -4.34
C LEU A 96 -1.92 -50.75 -5.87
N GLY A 97 -1.05 -51.59 -6.43
CA GLY A 97 -0.98 -51.86 -7.87
C GLY A 97 -0.73 -50.59 -8.69
N GLY A 98 -1.53 -50.37 -9.73
CA GLY A 98 -1.37 -49.24 -10.66
C GLY A 98 -1.61 -47.85 -10.06
N GLN A 99 -2.12 -47.76 -8.83
CA GLN A 99 -2.33 -46.48 -8.14
C GLN A 99 -1.16 -46.09 -7.22
N CYS A 100 -0.12 -46.92 -7.14
CA CYS A 100 1.03 -46.67 -6.29
C CYS A 100 1.90 -45.51 -6.81
N CYS A 101 2.19 -44.54 -5.94
CA CYS A 101 3.26 -43.55 -6.15
C CYS A 101 4.59 -44.08 -5.59
N THR A 102 5.56 -44.37 -6.45
CA THR A 102 6.90 -44.87 -6.06
C THR A 102 7.89 -43.76 -5.76
N PHE A 103 7.67 -42.55 -6.30
CA PHE A 103 8.58 -41.42 -6.18
C PHE A 103 7.85 -40.22 -5.59
N ILE A 104 8.33 -39.75 -4.43
CA ILE A 104 7.93 -38.48 -3.86
C ILE A 104 8.99 -37.45 -4.29
N PRO A 105 8.64 -36.42 -5.08
CA PRO A 105 9.60 -35.43 -5.50
C PRO A 105 10.09 -34.63 -4.29
N ASN A 106 11.41 -34.51 -4.14
CA ASN A 106 12.03 -33.79 -3.03
C ASN A 106 12.07 -32.26 -3.28
N ASN A 107 10.91 -31.68 -3.59
CA ASN A 107 10.77 -30.25 -3.89
C ASN A 107 10.97 -29.36 -2.65
N THR A 108 10.97 -29.96 -1.46
CA THR A 108 11.18 -29.32 -0.14
C THR A 108 12.64 -29.33 0.31
N ALA A 109 13.57 -29.94 -0.44
CA ALA A 109 15.00 -29.86 -0.14
C ALA A 109 15.49 -28.39 -0.10
N PRO A 110 16.61 -28.07 0.57
CA PRO A 110 17.18 -26.72 0.60
C PRO A 110 17.37 -26.10 -0.79
N ASP A 111 17.74 -26.95 -1.77
CA ASP A 111 17.88 -26.60 -3.19
C ASP A 111 16.64 -26.90 -4.03
N GLY A 112 15.55 -27.31 -3.41
CA GLY A 112 14.29 -27.68 -4.05
C GLY A 112 13.53 -26.49 -4.62
N THR A 113 12.50 -26.80 -5.41
CA THR A 113 11.69 -25.77 -6.08
C THR A 113 10.91 -24.90 -5.11
N ILE A 114 10.44 -25.45 -3.98
CA ILE A 114 9.59 -24.71 -3.02
C ILE A 114 10.39 -23.65 -2.26
N PRO A 115 11.54 -23.95 -1.62
CA PRO A 115 12.32 -22.92 -0.93
C PRO A 115 12.85 -21.85 -1.89
N ARG A 116 13.26 -22.22 -3.11
CA ARG A 116 13.67 -21.24 -4.13
C ARG A 116 12.55 -20.30 -4.54
N ALA A 117 11.34 -20.84 -4.77
CA ALA A 117 10.19 -20.03 -5.12
C ALA A 117 9.78 -19.11 -3.96
N LEU A 118 9.78 -19.63 -2.73
CA LEU A 118 9.52 -18.85 -1.53
C LEU A 118 10.55 -17.73 -1.36
N GLN A 119 11.84 -18.03 -1.52
CA GLN A 119 12.91 -17.05 -1.45
C GLN A 119 12.70 -15.92 -2.47
N ARG A 120 12.44 -16.26 -3.74
CA ARG A 120 12.14 -15.28 -4.78
C ARG A 120 10.91 -14.43 -4.46
N LEU A 121 9.87 -15.04 -3.90
CA LEU A 121 8.68 -14.29 -3.49
C LEU A 121 8.96 -13.36 -2.31
N THR A 122 9.76 -13.79 -1.34
CA THR A 122 10.16 -12.94 -0.22
C THR A 122 11.03 -11.78 -0.67
N THR A 123 11.99 -12.00 -1.59
CA THR A 123 12.81 -10.92 -2.13
C THR A 123 11.96 -9.93 -2.93
N LEU A 124 11.03 -10.43 -3.77
CA LEU A 124 10.12 -9.56 -4.50
C LEU A 124 9.17 -8.78 -3.57
N ALA A 125 8.70 -9.40 -2.50
CA ALA A 125 7.86 -8.75 -1.51
C ALA A 125 8.64 -7.67 -0.74
N ASP A 126 9.89 -7.95 -0.34
CA ASP A 126 10.76 -7.00 0.35
C ASP A 126 11.18 -5.85 -0.58
N GLU A 127 11.53 -6.15 -1.83
CA GLU A 127 11.81 -5.14 -2.88
C GLU A 127 10.60 -4.27 -3.18
N ALA A 128 9.41 -4.88 -3.29
CA ALA A 128 8.18 -4.13 -3.46
C ALA A 128 7.98 -3.22 -2.25
N LEU A 129 7.98 -3.75 -1.03
CA LEU A 129 7.81 -2.98 0.20
C LEU A 129 8.80 -1.81 0.28
N GLN A 130 10.06 -2.05 -0.04
CA GLN A 130 11.09 -1.01 -0.04
C GLN A 130 10.84 0.06 -1.11
N LYS A 131 10.49 -0.32 -2.34
CA LYS A 131 10.11 0.65 -3.39
C LYS A 131 8.89 1.48 -2.99
N LEU A 132 7.93 0.86 -2.32
CA LEU A 132 6.73 1.54 -1.85
C LEU A 132 7.09 2.58 -0.76
N MET A 133 8.07 2.26 0.09
CA MET A 133 8.58 3.17 1.13
C MET A 133 9.40 4.32 0.52
N THR A 134 10.29 4.05 -0.44
CA THR A 134 11.04 5.11 -1.13
C THR A 134 10.14 6.02 -1.94
N LEU A 135 9.12 5.45 -2.60
CA LEU A 135 8.09 6.25 -3.28
C LEU A 135 7.33 7.13 -2.29
N ALA A 136 6.94 6.61 -1.14
CA ALA A 136 6.26 7.40 -0.12
C ALA A 136 7.12 8.59 0.33
N ASP A 137 8.41 8.38 0.58
CA ASP A 137 9.36 9.46 0.92
C ASP A 137 9.49 10.48 -0.22
N GLU A 138 9.71 10.02 -1.46
CA GLU A 138 9.80 10.90 -2.64
C GLU A 138 8.50 11.69 -2.89
N LEU A 139 7.34 11.08 -2.63
CA LEU A 139 6.04 11.73 -2.79
C LEU A 139 5.77 12.72 -1.67
N VAL A 140 6.21 12.44 -0.44
CA VAL A 140 6.16 13.41 0.66
C VAL A 140 7.04 14.62 0.32
N GLU A 141 8.25 14.38 -0.17
CA GLU A 141 9.19 15.42 -0.60
C GLU A 141 8.63 16.24 -1.79
N ASN A 142 8.09 15.57 -2.81
CA ASN A 142 7.54 16.21 -4.01
C ASN A 142 6.12 16.79 -3.82
N SER A 143 5.34 16.33 -2.83
CA SER A 143 3.96 16.79 -2.64
C SER A 143 3.87 18.21 -2.10
N GLY A 144 4.97 18.81 -1.65
CA GLY A 144 5.21 20.25 -1.76
C GLY A 144 4.16 21.18 -1.16
N VAL A 145 3.19 20.72 -0.36
CA VAL A 145 2.13 21.62 0.14
C VAL A 145 2.72 22.63 1.13
N ASN A 146 3.78 22.25 1.85
CA ASN A 146 4.54 23.15 2.71
C ASN A 146 5.88 23.62 2.13
N MET A 147 6.28 23.19 0.93
CA MET A 147 7.58 23.52 0.31
C MET A 147 7.48 24.23 -1.06
N SER A 148 6.35 24.12 -1.76
CA SER A 148 6.16 24.79 -3.06
C SER A 148 5.93 26.29 -2.89
N LEU A 149 5.05 26.70 -1.96
CA LEU A 149 4.73 28.11 -1.75
C LEU A 149 5.79 28.81 -0.88
N THR A 150 6.25 28.15 0.18
CA THR A 150 7.34 28.66 1.05
C THR A 150 8.69 28.64 0.34
N GLY A 151 9.02 27.60 -0.43
CA GLY A 151 10.25 27.51 -1.22
C GLY A 151 10.29 28.49 -2.38
N TRP A 152 9.14 28.73 -3.04
CA TRP A 152 8.99 29.80 -4.01
C TRP A 152 9.12 31.19 -3.35
N LEU A 153 8.46 31.42 -2.20
CA LEU A 153 8.61 32.65 -1.40
C LEU A 153 10.07 32.85 -0.95
N ASP A 154 10.74 31.79 -0.52
CA ASP A 154 12.15 31.79 -0.09
C ASP A 154 13.08 32.09 -1.28
N SER A 155 12.79 31.55 -2.46
CA SER A 155 13.53 31.84 -3.69
C SER A 155 13.36 33.29 -4.17
N TRP A 156 12.17 33.86 -4.06
CA TRP A 156 11.87 35.20 -4.57
C TRP A 156 12.18 36.31 -3.57
N PHE A 157 11.96 36.07 -2.28
CA PHE A 157 12.06 37.10 -1.24
C PHE A 157 13.15 36.84 -0.22
N GLY A 158 13.71 35.61 -0.16
CA GLY A 158 14.84 35.25 0.69
C GLY A 158 14.67 35.75 2.13
N LYS A 159 15.58 36.63 2.55
CA LYS A 159 15.58 37.21 3.92
C LYS A 159 14.36 38.08 4.22
N TRP A 160 13.66 38.61 3.22
CA TRP A 160 12.51 39.51 3.39
C TRP A 160 11.17 38.79 3.52
N LYS A 161 11.14 37.45 3.44
CA LYS A 161 9.89 36.67 3.45
C LYS A 161 8.99 36.98 4.64
N GLY A 162 9.57 37.17 5.83
CA GLY A 162 8.81 37.46 7.05
C GLY A 162 8.08 38.80 6.97
N VAL A 163 8.71 39.80 6.34
CA VAL A 163 8.12 41.12 6.14
C VAL A 163 6.98 41.04 5.12
N VAL A 164 7.19 40.35 4.01
CA VAL A 164 6.17 40.20 2.95
C VAL A 164 4.96 39.43 3.46
N VAL A 165 5.17 38.31 4.16
CA VAL A 165 4.08 37.53 4.78
C VAL A 165 3.30 38.38 5.77
N SER A 166 3.98 39.16 6.62
CA SER A 166 3.31 40.06 7.59
C SER A 166 2.47 41.15 6.92
N ILE A 167 2.91 41.69 5.78
CA ILE A 167 2.17 42.71 5.05
C ILE A 167 0.91 42.10 4.43
N VAL A 168 1.05 40.96 3.76
CA VAL A 168 -0.08 40.27 3.10
C VAL A 168 -1.13 39.83 4.13
N THR A 169 -0.72 39.30 5.29
CA THR A 169 -1.67 38.90 6.34
C THR A 169 -2.42 40.11 6.90
N SER A 170 -1.74 41.24 7.13
CA SER A 170 -2.37 42.49 7.57
C SER A 170 -3.43 42.98 6.57
N PHE A 171 -3.11 43.01 5.28
CA PHE A 171 -4.06 43.39 4.23
C PHE A 171 -5.26 42.44 4.15
N THR A 172 -5.03 41.14 4.31
CA THR A 172 -6.10 40.14 4.27
C THR A 172 -7.06 40.31 5.44
N VAL A 173 -6.54 40.56 6.65
CA VAL A 173 -7.35 40.83 7.84
C VAL A 173 -8.15 42.13 7.68
N ALA A 174 -7.51 43.19 7.18
CA ALA A 174 -8.19 44.47 6.93
C ALA A 174 -9.33 44.33 5.90
N ALA A 175 -9.09 43.61 4.81
CA ALA A 175 -10.12 43.31 3.81
C ALA A 175 -11.28 42.49 4.41
N GLY A 176 -10.97 41.47 5.23
CA GLY A 176 -11.98 40.67 5.93
C GLY A 176 -12.85 41.51 6.88
N VAL A 177 -12.23 42.43 7.63
CA VAL A 177 -12.95 43.36 8.51
C VAL A 177 -13.85 44.30 7.70
N LEU A 178 -13.36 44.85 6.59
CA LEU A 178 -14.16 45.70 5.70
C LEU A 178 -15.36 44.97 5.10
N VAL A 179 -15.19 43.70 4.71
CA VAL A 179 -16.29 42.85 4.24
C VAL A 179 -17.30 42.63 5.36
N ALA A 180 -16.87 42.28 6.57
CA ALA A 180 -17.75 42.08 7.71
C ALA A 180 -18.54 43.35 8.09
N ILE A 181 -17.90 44.52 8.05
CA ILE A 181 -18.57 45.81 8.25
C ILE A 181 -19.61 46.02 7.14
N GLY A 182 -19.22 45.79 5.88
CA GLY A 182 -20.08 45.98 4.72
C GLY A 182 -21.30 45.06 4.68
N CYS A 183 -21.13 43.78 5.02
CA CYS A 183 -22.19 42.79 4.92
C CYS A 183 -23.04 42.66 6.19
N CYS A 184 -22.47 42.90 7.38
CA CYS A 184 -23.18 42.68 8.64
C CYS A 184 -23.57 43.98 9.33
N ILE A 185 -22.74 45.03 9.28
CA ILE A 185 -22.99 46.24 10.08
C ILE A 185 -23.83 47.25 9.30
N ILE A 186 -23.52 47.49 8.02
CA ILE A 186 -24.25 48.45 7.19
C ILE A 186 -25.74 48.10 7.03
N PRO A 187 -26.14 46.83 6.79
CA PRO A 187 -27.57 46.46 6.70
C PRO A 187 -28.29 46.52 8.05
N CYS A 188 -27.62 46.15 9.15
CA CYS A 188 -28.20 46.21 10.50
C CYS A 188 -28.46 47.64 10.98
N VAL A 189 -27.61 48.60 10.61
CA VAL A 189 -27.79 50.02 10.96
C VAL A 189 -28.84 50.70 10.06
N ARG A 190 -29.03 50.22 8.82
CA ARG A 190 -30.08 50.74 7.91
C ARG A 190 -31.46 50.14 8.14
N GLY A 191 -31.57 49.04 8.87
CA GLY A 191 -32.82 48.38 9.22
C GLY A 191 -33.40 48.77 10.59
N LEU A 192 -32.70 49.64 11.33
CA LEU A 192 -33.13 50.19 12.62
C LEU A 192 -33.87 51.52 12.44
#